data_AF-A0A0K2UPC2-F1
#
_entry.id   AF-A0A0K2UPC2-F1
#
_cell.length_a   1.000
_cell.length_b   1.000
_cell.length_c   1.000
_cell.angle_alpha   90.00
_cell.angle_beta   90.00
_cell.angle_gamma   90.00
#
_symmetry.space_group_name_H-M   'P 1'
#
loop_
_entity.id
_entity.type
_entity.pdbx_description
1 polymer ?
#
loop_
_entity_poly.entity_id
_entity_poly.type
_entity_poly.pdbx_seq_one_letter_code
_entity_poly.pdbx_strand_id
1 'polypeptide(L)'
;LTFKAFIFNMIVFFLFFIIYALQCTMTKILCDHNGKCVEFEHQKWISAMPTSIVVIQPNGRMGNHLISFALIQALRHKFDAYIMNETFHFISETFEINNQVIEIPILEKIFCSPEKMKFEHFDGSIQELLKDDKLHRGKILNLWPNGYKGCTAKRGLDKLLVLMTSVRR
;
A
#
# COMPACT_ATOMS: atom_id res chain seq x y z
N LEU A 1 42.84 18.78 -12.94
CA LEU A 1 41.54 19.27 -12.44
C LEU A 1 41.76 20.59 -11.72
N THR A 2 41.02 21.64 -12.07
CA THR A 2 41.13 22.95 -11.41
C THR A 2 40.50 22.90 -10.01
N PHE A 3 41.09 23.59 -9.03
CA PHE A 3 40.61 23.64 -7.65
C PHE A 3 39.11 23.99 -7.53
N LYS A 4 38.60 24.82 -8.46
CA LYS A 4 37.18 25.16 -8.58
C LYS A 4 36.29 23.95 -8.91
N ALA A 5 36.74 23.04 -9.76
CA ALA A 5 36.00 21.83 -10.11
C ALA A 5 35.96 20.82 -8.94
N PHE A 6 36.97 20.81 -8.08
CA PHE A 6 37.00 19.99 -6.87
C PHE A 6 35.99 20.49 -5.82
N ILE A 7 35.95 21.80 -5.57
CA ILE A 7 34.98 22.41 -4.66
C ILE A 7 33.54 22.21 -5.14
N PHE A 8 33.29 22.37 -6.44
CA PHE A 8 31.95 22.16 -7.00
C PHE A 8 31.45 20.72 -6.79
N ASN A 9 32.29 19.72 -7.05
CA ASN A 9 31.94 18.31 -6.83
C ASN A 9 31.70 17.99 -5.35
N MET A 10 32.49 18.56 -4.44
CA MET A 10 32.27 18.40 -2.99
C MET A 10 30.92 18.96 -2.55
N ILE A 11 30.52 20.13 -3.04
CA ILE A 11 29.22 20.74 -2.71
C ILE A 11 28.07 19.88 -3.22
N VAL A 12 28.14 19.39 -4.46
CA VAL A 12 27.11 18.51 -5.03
C VAL A 12 26.98 17.23 -4.21
N PHE A 13 28.10 16.62 -3.81
CA PHE A 13 28.10 15.42 -2.99
C PHE A 13 27.49 15.66 -1.61
N PHE A 14 27.80 16.81 -0.98
CA PHE A 14 27.24 17.20 0.31
C PHE A 14 25.74 17.46 0.24
N LEU A 15 25.27 18.14 -0.82
CA LEU A 15 23.84 18.35 -1.06
C LEU A 15 23.10 17.03 -1.28
N PHE A 16 23.69 16.09 -2.02
CA PHE A 16 23.14 14.75 -2.20
C PHE A 16 23.03 14.02 -0.86
N PHE A 17 24.08 14.09 -0.03
CA PHE A 17 24.09 13.47 1.29
C PHE A 17 23.04 14.09 2.24
N ILE A 18 22.83 15.40 2.18
CA ILE A 18 21.77 16.09 2.94
C ILE A 18 20.39 15.65 2.48
N ILE A 19 20.15 15.55 1.17
CA ILE A 19 18.86 15.08 0.61
C ILE A 19 18.59 13.63 1.04
N TYR A 20 19.59 12.76 0.97
CA TYR A 20 19.48 11.36 1.43
C TYR A 20 19.25 11.27 2.94
N ALA A 21 19.94 12.08 3.74
CA ALA A 21 19.73 12.15 5.18
C ALA A 21 18.32 12.64 5.54
N LEU A 22 17.79 13.63 4.81
CA LEU A 22 16.42 14.12 4.99
C LEU A 22 15.37 13.07 4.63
N GLN A 23 15.57 12.31 3.53
CA GLN A 23 14.71 11.17 3.20
C GLN A 23 14.74 10.09 4.28
N CYS A 24 15.90 9.87 4.91
CA CYS A 24 16.07 8.89 5.99
C CYS A 24 15.40 9.33 7.31
N THR A 25 15.33 10.64 7.59
CA THR A 25 14.59 11.15 8.76
C THR A 25 13.07 11.03 8.61
N MET A 26 12.53 11.13 7.40
CA MET A 26 11.09 10.91 7.15
C MET A 26 10.70 9.44 7.32
N THR A 27 11.60 8.51 7.01
CA THR A 27 11.40 7.07 7.24
C THR A 27 11.51 6.69 8.71
N LYS A 28 12.35 7.38 9.51
CA LYS A 28 12.44 7.14 10.96
C LYS A 28 11.14 7.42 11.73
N ILE A 29 10.27 8.30 11.24
CA ILE A 29 8.95 8.55 11.86
C ILE A 29 8.05 7.30 11.77
N LEU A 30 8.30 6.40 10.80
CA LEU A 30 7.63 5.11 10.68
C LEU A 30 8.34 3.96 11.41
N CYS A 31 9.52 4.17 12.00
CA CYS A 31 10.35 3.11 12.59
C CYS A 31 10.55 3.21 14.11
N ASP A 32 9.74 3.97 14.85
CA ASP A 32 9.75 3.89 16.32
C ASP A 32 8.97 2.64 16.79
N HIS A 33 9.55 1.48 16.53
CA HIS A 33 9.06 0.18 16.97
C HIS A 33 9.26 0.00 18.48
N ASN A 34 8.42 0.67 19.26
CA ASN A 34 8.26 0.42 20.70
C ASN A 34 6.92 -0.26 21.01
N GLY A 35 6.45 -1.14 20.11
CA GLY A 35 5.20 -1.89 20.27
C GLY A 35 3.93 -1.02 20.35
N LYS A 36 4.03 0.27 20.02
CA LYS A 36 2.92 1.22 20.01
C LYS A 36 2.55 1.49 18.57
N CYS A 37 1.28 1.27 18.25
CA CYS A 37 0.68 1.69 16.99
C CYS A 37 0.82 3.22 16.80
N VAL A 38 0.63 3.69 15.57
CA VAL A 38 0.73 5.11 15.21
C VAL A 38 -0.64 5.76 15.25
N GLU A 39 -0.76 6.90 15.95
CA GLU A 39 -1.99 7.68 15.93
C GLU A 39 -2.16 8.34 14.56
N PHE A 40 -3.36 8.20 13.99
CA PHE A 40 -3.63 8.70 12.65
C PHE A 40 -4.21 10.13 12.69
N GLU A 41 -3.41 11.11 12.28
CA GLU A 41 -3.83 12.50 12.07
C GLU A 41 -3.98 12.82 10.57
N HIS A 42 -5.22 12.74 10.05
CA HIS A 42 -5.51 12.79 8.61
C HIS A 42 -4.80 13.90 7.82
N GLN A 43 -4.86 15.16 8.29
CA GLN A 43 -4.28 16.31 7.58
C GLN A 43 -2.75 16.31 7.59
N LYS A 44 -2.15 15.85 8.69
CA LYS A 44 -0.70 15.74 8.83
C LYS A 44 -0.16 14.60 7.97
N TRP A 45 -0.91 13.51 7.87
CA TRP A 45 -0.54 12.35 7.07
C TRP A 45 -0.63 12.61 5.56
N ILE A 46 -1.73 13.19 5.07
CA ILE A 46 -1.90 13.49 3.64
C ILE A 46 -0.83 14.46 3.12
N SER A 47 -0.47 15.48 3.92
CA SER A 47 0.54 16.47 3.51
C SER A 47 1.97 15.95 3.55
N ALA A 48 2.25 14.96 4.39
CA ALA A 48 3.59 14.38 4.57
C ALA A 48 3.85 13.13 3.71
N MET A 49 2.81 12.49 3.15
CA MET A 49 2.95 11.21 2.48
C MET A 49 3.40 11.30 1.02
N PRO A 50 4.49 10.61 0.64
CA PRO A 50 4.91 10.52 -0.75
C PRO A 50 4.00 9.60 -1.59
N THR A 51 3.24 8.71 -0.94
CA THR A 51 2.45 7.63 -1.54
C THR A 51 1.06 7.52 -0.91
N SER A 52 0.06 7.12 -1.70
CA SER A 52 -1.29 6.84 -1.19
C SER A 52 -1.33 5.54 -0.41
N ILE A 53 -2.14 5.53 0.65
CA ILE A 53 -2.52 4.31 1.36
C ILE A 53 -3.59 3.58 0.55
N VAL A 54 -3.43 2.27 0.41
CA VAL A 54 -4.39 1.40 -0.27
C VAL A 54 -4.78 0.27 0.67
N VAL A 55 -6.08 0.07 0.83
CA VAL A 55 -6.64 -1.00 1.66
C VAL A 55 -7.72 -1.73 0.87
N ILE A 56 -7.86 -3.02 1.14
CA ILE A 56 -8.99 -3.80 0.67
C ILE A 56 -9.72 -4.37 1.88
N GLN A 57 -11.03 -4.13 1.95
CA GLN A 57 -11.91 -4.66 2.99
C GLN A 57 -12.81 -5.76 2.41
N PRO A 58 -12.27 -6.97 2.16
CA PRO A 58 -13.10 -8.08 1.70
C PRO A 58 -14.11 -8.47 2.75
N ASN A 59 -15.28 -8.91 2.29
CA ASN A 59 -16.29 -9.53 3.13
C ASN A 59 -16.55 -10.97 2.66
N GLY A 60 -16.90 -11.86 3.58
CA GLY A 60 -17.49 -13.16 3.26
C GLY A 60 -16.50 -14.32 3.24
N ARG A 61 -16.34 -14.99 2.09
CA ARG A 61 -15.66 -16.29 2.00
C ARG A 61 -14.16 -16.13 1.76
N MET A 62 -13.39 -17.15 2.13
CA MET A 62 -11.93 -17.26 1.93
C MET A 62 -11.43 -16.78 0.56
N GLY A 63 -12.13 -17.11 -0.54
CA GLY A 63 -11.76 -16.68 -1.89
C GLY A 63 -11.61 -15.17 -2.04
N ASN A 64 -12.45 -14.38 -1.35
CA ASN A 64 -12.35 -12.92 -1.36
C ASN A 64 -11.10 -12.45 -0.61
N HIS A 65 -10.79 -13.05 0.53
CA HIS A 65 -9.60 -12.73 1.32
C HIS A 65 -8.30 -13.10 0.57
N LEU A 66 -8.30 -14.24 -0.14
CA LEU A 66 -7.19 -14.64 -1.02
C LEU A 66 -6.91 -13.64 -2.13
N ILE A 67 -7.96 -13.21 -2.83
CA ILE A 67 -7.83 -12.24 -3.93
C ILE A 67 -7.35 -10.90 -3.38
N SER A 68 -7.92 -10.43 -2.27
CA SER A 68 -7.50 -9.19 -1.61
C SER A 68 -6.04 -9.25 -1.17
N PHE A 69 -5.62 -10.36 -0.56
CA PHE A 69 -4.23 -10.56 -0.16
C PHE A 69 -3.28 -10.51 -1.36
N ALA A 70 -3.58 -11.25 -2.43
CA ALA A 70 -2.77 -11.25 -3.65
C ALA A 70 -2.68 -9.86 -4.29
N LEU A 71 -3.79 -9.12 -4.32
CA LEU A 71 -3.83 -7.77 -4.88
C LEU A 71 -3.03 -6.77 -4.04
N ILE A 72 -3.17 -6.79 -2.71
CA ILE A 72 -2.36 -5.93 -1.82
C ILE A 72 -0.87 -6.23 -2.03
N GLN A 73 -0.47 -7.50 -2.04
CA GLN A 73 0.92 -7.87 -2.27
C GLN A 73 1.44 -7.36 -3.62
N ALA A 74 0.63 -7.42 -4.67
CA ALA A 74 0.98 -6.87 -5.97
C ALA A 74 1.10 -5.33 -5.96
N LEU A 75 0.31 -4.62 -5.16
CA LEU A 75 0.28 -3.14 -5.14
C LEU A 75 1.36 -2.51 -4.26
N ARG A 76 1.98 -3.26 -3.34
CA ARG A 76 3.00 -2.76 -2.39
C ARG A 76 4.22 -2.09 -3.04
N HIS A 77 4.53 -2.39 -4.29
CA HIS A 77 5.64 -1.74 -4.99
C HIS A 77 5.35 -0.29 -5.42
N LYS A 78 4.08 0.13 -5.38
CA LYS A 78 3.62 1.47 -5.80
C LYS A 78 2.90 2.26 -4.71
N PHE A 79 2.29 1.55 -3.76
CA PHE A 79 1.41 2.12 -2.74
C PHE A 79 1.79 1.59 -1.37
N ASP A 80 1.43 2.36 -0.33
CA ASP A 80 1.42 1.86 1.04
C ASP A 80 0.18 0.99 1.21
N ALA A 81 0.31 -0.29 0.82
CA ALA A 81 -0.79 -1.22 0.69
C ALA A 81 -0.88 -2.15 1.91
N TYR A 82 -2.06 -2.23 2.53
CA TYR A 82 -2.31 -2.99 3.75
C TYR A 82 -3.53 -3.91 3.60
N ILE A 83 -3.51 -5.05 4.28
CA ILE A 83 -4.72 -5.84 4.52
C ILE A 83 -5.33 -5.51 5.88
N MET A 84 -6.59 -5.90 6.07
CA MET A 84 -7.26 -5.89 7.36
C MET A 84 -6.94 -7.15 8.17
N ASN A 85 -7.08 -7.06 9.49
CA ASN A 85 -6.81 -8.15 10.43
C ASN A 85 -7.70 -9.39 10.17
N GLU A 86 -8.95 -9.19 9.73
CA GLU A 86 -9.83 -10.29 9.31
C GLU A 86 -9.23 -11.10 8.15
N THR A 87 -8.66 -10.42 7.16
CA THR A 87 -7.99 -11.10 6.03
C THR A 87 -6.77 -11.87 6.52
N PHE A 88 -6.00 -11.29 7.45
CA PHE A 88 -4.89 -12.01 8.06
C PHE A 88 -5.34 -13.30 8.75
N HIS A 89 -6.43 -13.24 9.52
CA HIS A 89 -6.98 -14.41 10.20
C HIS A 89 -7.28 -15.54 9.22
N PHE A 90 -8.10 -15.29 8.20
CA PHE A 90 -8.41 -16.27 7.16
C PHE A 90 -7.15 -16.87 6.52
N ILE A 91 -6.24 -16.00 6.08
CA ILE A 91 -5.02 -16.42 5.39
C ILE A 91 -4.11 -17.25 6.32
N SER A 92 -3.97 -16.86 7.58
CA SER A 92 -3.15 -17.58 8.57
C SER A 92 -3.68 -18.97 8.90
N GLU A 93 -5.00 -19.16 8.95
CA GLU A 93 -5.62 -20.46 9.19
C GLU A 93 -5.40 -21.45 8.05
N THR A 94 -5.27 -20.97 6.82
CA THR A 94 -5.17 -21.84 5.62
C THR A 94 -3.75 -22.15 5.20
N PHE A 95 -2.80 -21.23 5.39
CA PHE A 95 -1.44 -21.38 4.84
C PHE A 95 -0.36 -21.71 5.88
N GLU A 96 -0.73 -22.07 7.12
CA GLU A 96 0.22 -22.36 8.21
C GLU A 96 1.40 -21.36 8.24
N ILE A 97 1.06 -20.06 8.30
CA ILE A 97 2.02 -18.96 8.11
C ILE A 97 3.00 -18.82 9.29
N ASN A 98 2.86 -19.67 10.32
CA ASN A 98 3.63 -19.64 11.55
C ASN A 98 5.15 -19.70 11.34
N ASN A 99 5.63 -20.18 10.18
CA ASN A 99 7.06 -20.32 9.87
C ASN A 99 7.52 -19.68 8.55
N GLN A 100 6.65 -18.96 7.82
CA GLN A 100 7.04 -18.32 6.56
C GLN A 100 7.16 -16.80 6.70
N VAL A 101 8.23 -16.25 6.13
CA VAL A 101 8.56 -14.81 6.04
C VAL A 101 7.61 -14.09 5.07
N ILE A 102 6.31 -14.34 5.16
CA ILE A 102 5.34 -13.49 4.49
C ILE A 102 5.11 -12.34 5.45
N GLU A 103 5.84 -11.25 5.25
CA GLU A 103 5.57 -10.00 5.95
C GLU A 103 4.27 -9.43 5.40
N ILE A 104 3.20 -9.59 6.18
CA ILE A 104 1.86 -9.13 5.83
C ILE A 104 1.60 -7.81 6.58
N PRO A 105 1.60 -6.65 5.90
CA PRO A 105 1.30 -5.39 6.53
C PRO A 105 -0.20 -5.32 6.86
N ILE A 106 -0.51 -5.35 8.16
CA ILE A 106 -1.89 -5.31 8.68
C ILE A 106 -2.15 -3.89 9.18
N LEU A 107 -3.15 -3.22 8.60
CA LEU A 107 -3.43 -1.81 8.87
C LEU A 107 -3.64 -1.56 10.38
N GLU A 108 -4.42 -2.41 11.03
CA GLU A 108 -4.81 -2.29 12.45
C GLU A 108 -3.65 -2.59 13.41
N LYS A 109 -2.54 -3.19 12.92
CA LYS A 109 -1.32 -3.33 13.73
C LYS A 109 -0.41 -2.10 13.61
N ILE A 110 -0.54 -1.35 12.52
CA ILE A 110 0.27 -0.15 12.27
C ILE A 110 -0.38 1.08 12.88
N PHE A 111 -1.70 1.23 12.77
CA PHE A 111 -2.42 2.42 13.19
C PHE A 111 -3.33 2.15 14.39
N CYS A 112 -3.34 3.05 15.38
CA CYS A 112 -4.14 2.86 16.60
C CYS A 112 -5.64 3.00 16.38
N SER A 113 -6.01 3.90 15.46
CA SER A 113 -7.40 4.27 15.17
C SER A 113 -7.66 4.26 13.66
N PRO A 114 -7.56 3.11 12.98
CA PRO A 114 -7.84 3.02 11.55
C PRO A 114 -9.27 3.45 11.20
N GLU A 115 -10.23 3.36 12.13
CA GLU A 115 -11.60 3.85 11.98
C GLU A 115 -11.71 5.37 11.80
N LYS A 116 -10.69 6.14 12.23
CA LYS A 116 -10.64 7.60 12.02
C LYS A 116 -10.13 7.97 10.64
N MET A 117 -9.59 7.01 9.88
CA MET A 117 -9.15 7.26 8.51
C MET A 117 -10.36 7.50 7.61
N LYS A 118 -10.32 8.59 6.84
CA LYS A 118 -11.33 8.88 5.82
C LYS A 118 -10.97 8.15 4.54
N PHE A 119 -11.48 6.94 4.39
CA PHE A 119 -11.30 6.16 3.18
C PHE A 119 -12.13 6.73 2.03
N GLU A 120 -11.47 7.00 0.91
CA GLU A 120 -12.10 7.26 -0.38
C GLU A 120 -12.39 5.91 -1.06
N HIS A 121 -13.65 5.66 -1.43
CA HIS A 121 -13.95 4.48 -2.22
C HIS A 121 -13.43 4.65 -3.64
N PHE A 122 -12.78 3.61 -4.17
CA PHE A 122 -12.33 3.57 -5.55
C PHE A 122 -13.08 2.49 -6.33
N ASP A 123 -13.95 2.93 -7.23
CA ASP A 123 -14.79 2.08 -8.08
C ASP A 123 -14.17 1.75 -9.44
N GLY A 124 -12.98 2.28 -9.72
CA GLY A 124 -12.28 2.09 -10.98
C GLY A 124 -11.60 0.74 -11.11
N SER A 125 -11.04 0.49 -12.30
CA SER A 125 -10.23 -0.71 -12.53
C SER A 125 -8.83 -0.59 -11.91
N ILE A 126 -8.18 -1.72 -11.61
CA ILE A 126 -6.76 -1.71 -11.19
C ILE A 126 -5.85 -1.08 -12.25
N GLN A 127 -6.21 -1.19 -13.55
CA GLN A 127 -5.45 -0.49 -14.60
C GLN A 127 -5.58 1.02 -14.50
N GLU A 128 -6.76 1.55 -14.17
CA GLU A 128 -6.94 2.98 -13.92
C GLU A 128 -6.15 3.43 -12.70
N LEU A 129 -6.23 2.65 -11.61
CA LEU A 129 -5.46 2.91 -10.39
C LEU A 129 -3.95 3.03 -10.69
N LEU A 130 -3.40 2.14 -11.53
CA LEU A 130 -1.97 2.12 -11.85
C LEU A 130 -1.53 3.21 -12.84
N LYS A 131 -2.47 3.79 -13.61
CA LYS A 131 -2.17 4.80 -14.64
C LYS A 131 -2.35 6.23 -14.17
N ASP A 132 -3.23 6.47 -13.21
CA ASP A 132 -3.50 7.82 -12.72
C ASP A 132 -2.57 8.19 -11.55
N ASP A 133 -1.53 8.97 -11.85
CA ASP A 133 -0.58 9.46 -10.85
C ASP A 133 -1.25 10.28 -9.73
N LYS A 134 -2.44 10.85 -9.97
CA LYS A 134 -3.20 11.58 -8.93
C LYS A 134 -3.74 10.64 -7.85
N LEU A 135 -3.89 9.36 -8.15
CA LEU A 135 -4.29 8.35 -7.19
C LEU A 135 -3.12 7.83 -6.37
N HIS A 136 -1.87 8.10 -6.78
CA HIS A 136 -0.68 7.55 -6.14
C HIS A 136 -0.18 8.38 -4.97
N ARG A 137 -0.72 9.58 -4.72
CA ARG A 137 -0.27 10.44 -3.62
C ARG A 137 -1.42 11.05 -2.83
N GLY A 138 -1.23 11.16 -1.51
CA GLY A 138 -2.09 11.94 -0.63
C GLY A 138 -3.53 11.44 -0.52
N LYS A 139 -3.79 10.17 -0.85
CA LYS A 139 -5.11 9.55 -0.72
C LYS A 139 -5.07 8.32 0.17
N ILE A 140 -6.23 7.98 0.71
CA ILE A 140 -6.48 6.74 1.45
C ILE A 140 -7.58 6.02 0.72
N LEU A 141 -7.21 5.05 -0.11
CA LEU A 141 -8.12 4.39 -1.03
C LEU A 141 -8.59 3.06 -0.44
N ASN A 142 -9.90 2.87 -0.38
CA ASN A 142 -10.50 1.57 -0.13
C ASN A 142 -10.92 0.95 -1.46
N LEU A 143 -10.16 -0.05 -1.90
CA LEU A 143 -10.47 -0.77 -3.13
C LEU A 143 -11.49 -1.88 -2.87
N TRP A 144 -12.22 -2.19 -3.92
CA TRP A 144 -13.19 -3.27 -4.00
C TRP A 144 -12.53 -4.65 -3.62
N PRO A 145 -13.20 -5.53 -2.81
CA PRO A 145 -14.45 -6.15 -3.22
C PRO A 145 -15.63 -5.96 -2.26
N ASN A 146 -16.26 -4.79 -2.31
CA ASN A 146 -17.54 -4.59 -1.64
C ASN A 146 -18.62 -5.29 -2.48
N GLY A 147 -18.93 -6.53 -2.10
CA GLY A 147 -19.73 -7.47 -2.88
C GLY A 147 -20.88 -6.86 -3.68
N TYR A 148 -20.89 -7.18 -4.98
CA TYR A 148 -22.01 -7.09 -5.94
C TYR A 148 -23.26 -6.35 -5.46
N LYS A 149 -23.20 -5.03 -5.27
CA LYS A 149 -24.38 -4.19 -5.20
C LYS A 149 -24.09 -2.92 -5.98
N GLY A 150 -24.41 -2.92 -7.27
CA GLY A 150 -24.53 -1.64 -7.97
C GLY A 150 -24.47 -1.64 -9.49
N CYS A 151 -23.69 -2.51 -10.14
CA CYS A 151 -23.56 -2.45 -11.60
C CYS A 151 -23.64 -3.85 -12.21
N THR A 152 -24.64 -4.06 -13.05
CA THR A 152 -24.79 -5.11 -14.06
C THR A 152 -23.56 -6.01 -14.22
N ALA A 153 -23.61 -7.12 -13.47
CA ALA A 153 -22.70 -8.24 -13.55
C ALA A 153 -22.64 -8.77 -15.00
N LYS A 154 -21.61 -8.37 -15.77
CA LYS A 154 -21.25 -9.10 -17.00
C LYS A 154 -19.82 -8.93 -17.52
N ARG A 155 -18.90 -8.18 -16.88
CA ARG A 155 -17.54 -7.96 -17.46
C ARG A 155 -16.34 -7.91 -16.49
N GLY A 156 -16.54 -8.06 -15.19
CA GLY A 156 -15.45 -7.93 -14.20
C GLY A 156 -14.59 -9.19 -14.04
N LEU A 157 -15.23 -10.35 -13.87
CA LEU A 157 -14.52 -11.61 -13.62
C LEU A 157 -13.71 -12.09 -14.82
N ASP A 158 -14.21 -11.85 -16.04
CA ASP A 158 -13.53 -12.27 -17.27
C ASP A 158 -12.16 -11.60 -17.42
N LYS A 159 -11.96 -10.39 -16.88
CA LYS A 159 -10.66 -9.69 -16.97
C LYS A 159 -9.63 -10.16 -15.95
N LEU A 160 -10.05 -10.55 -14.75
CA LEU A 160 -9.13 -11.08 -13.74
C LEU A 160 -8.65 -12.50 -14.13
N LEU A 161 -9.56 -13.31 -14.69
CA LEU A 161 -9.23 -14.66 -15.16
C LEU A 161 -8.29 -14.65 -16.37
N VAL A 162 -8.39 -13.65 -17.26
CA VAL A 162 -7.48 -13.49 -18.40
C VAL A 162 -6.06 -13.12 -17.95
N LEU A 163 -5.90 -12.33 -16.88
CA LEU A 163 -4.57 -12.02 -16.32
C LEU A 163 -3.90 -13.25 -15.69
N MET A 164 -4.69 -14.14 -15.06
CA MET A 164 -4.15 -15.35 -14.42
C MET A 164 -3.92 -16.51 -15.40
N THR A 165 -4.53 -16.50 -16.59
CA THR A 165 -4.34 -17.53 -17.63
C THR A 165 -3.32 -17.15 -18.71
N SER A 166 -2.82 -15.91 -18.72
CA SER A 166 -1.77 -15.46 -19.64
C SER A 166 -0.34 -15.87 -19.22
N VAL A 167 -0.18 -16.64 -18.14
CA VAL A 167 1.09 -17.29 -17.79
C VAL A 167 1.09 -18.70 -18.38
N ARG A 168 1.19 -18.79 -19.71
CA ARG A 168 1.70 -19.98 -20.41
C ARG A 168 2.81 -19.52 -21.34
N ARG A 169 4.05 -19.86 -20.96
CA ARG A 169 5.08 -20.22 -21.94
C ARG A 169 5.15 -21.73 -21.98
#